data_AF-A0A2A5S5F4-F1
#
_entry.id   AF-A0A2A5S5F4-F1
#
_cell.length_a   1.000
_cell.length_b   1.000
_cell.length_c   1.000
_cell.angle_alpha   90.00
_cell.angle_beta   90.00
_cell.angle_gamma   90.00
#
_symmetry.space_group_name_H-M   'P 1'
#
loop_
_entity.id
_entity.type
_entity.pdbx_description
1 polymer ?
#
loop_
_entity_poly.entity_id
_entity_poly.type
_entity_poly.pdbx_seq_one_letter_code
_entity_poly.pdbx_strand_id
1 'polypeptide(L)'
;MTITVFQVAGRLVKRLSTINQTSSGKATLARLRNSLGRSLDQTAEVWPDVFSELPENFLSRTGEPTKEELAIFTSLQLFALHQQGKGEPVATFDRKDNIGQALKSLRKEGDSKAIDRRFNAMITATTFEELAVHLRHLIKLLRKNTTKVSYAQLADDLFWYQNGFSDSVKLRWGQSYYSYTPKPKETVDK
;
A
#
# COMPACT_ATOMS: atom_id res chain seq x y z
N MET A 1 13.92 -8.89 -20.15
CA MET A 1 13.82 -7.91 -19.05
C MET A 1 12.92 -8.54 -17.99
N THR A 2 13.44 -8.83 -16.80
CA THR A 2 12.69 -9.53 -15.75
C THR A 2 11.62 -8.60 -15.17
N ILE A 3 10.39 -9.05 -15.09
CA ILE A 3 9.29 -8.26 -14.53
C ILE A 3 9.44 -8.13 -13.00
N THR A 4 9.11 -6.96 -12.45
CA THR A 4 9.24 -6.64 -11.02
C THR A 4 7.89 -6.67 -10.28
N VAL A 5 7.93 -6.82 -8.95
CA VAL A 5 6.75 -6.72 -8.07
C VAL A 5 6.03 -5.38 -8.27
N PHE A 6 6.78 -4.27 -8.34
CA PHE A 6 6.23 -2.96 -8.68
C PHE A 6 5.38 -2.97 -9.97
N GLN A 7 5.89 -3.57 -11.05
CA GLN A 7 5.20 -3.58 -12.33
C GLN A 7 3.92 -4.43 -12.29
N VAL A 8 3.97 -5.61 -11.67
CA VAL A 8 2.80 -6.49 -11.53
C VAL A 8 1.73 -5.84 -10.65
N ALA A 9 2.11 -5.36 -9.46
CA ALA A 9 1.19 -4.67 -8.56
C ALA A 9 0.60 -3.41 -9.20
N GLY A 10 1.40 -2.65 -9.96
CA GLY A 10 0.94 -1.48 -10.68
C GLY A 10 -0.14 -1.78 -11.72
N ARG A 11 0.02 -2.85 -12.50
CA ARG A 11 -1.01 -3.25 -13.47
C ARG A 11 -2.30 -3.71 -12.78
N LEU A 12 -2.20 -4.52 -11.73
CA LEU A 12 -3.35 -4.96 -10.92
C LEU A 12 -4.12 -3.78 -10.32
N VAL A 13 -3.42 -2.85 -9.66
CA VAL A 13 -4.03 -1.64 -9.08
C VAL A 13 -4.66 -0.76 -10.15
N LYS A 14 -4.02 -0.61 -11.31
CA LYS A 14 -4.57 0.15 -12.45
C LYS A 14 -5.85 -0.49 -12.96
N ARG A 15 -5.86 -1.81 -13.18
CA ARG A 15 -7.05 -2.57 -13.60
C ARG A 15 -8.20 -2.36 -12.62
N LEU A 16 -7.95 -2.58 -11.32
CA LEU A 16 -8.96 -2.41 -10.27
C LEU A 16 -9.46 -0.97 -10.17
N SER A 17 -8.60 0.03 -10.37
CA SER A 17 -9.00 1.44 -10.38
C SER A 17 -9.92 1.75 -11.56
N THR A 18 -9.64 1.20 -12.75
CA THR A 18 -10.47 1.42 -13.95
C THR A 18 -11.87 0.81 -13.83
N ILE A 19 -11.99 -0.35 -13.18
CA ILE A 19 -13.29 -1.03 -13.02
C ILE A 19 -14.01 -0.66 -11.72
N ASN A 20 -13.48 0.26 -10.90
CA ASN A 20 -13.98 0.51 -9.55
C ASN A 20 -15.45 0.99 -9.47
N GLN A 21 -16.01 1.52 -10.57
CA GLN A 21 -17.41 1.96 -10.64
C GLN A 21 -18.37 0.89 -11.16
N THR A 22 -17.87 -0.19 -11.78
CA THR A 22 -18.71 -1.29 -12.27
C THR A 22 -19.16 -2.18 -11.10
N SER A 23 -20.26 -2.90 -11.28
CA SER A 23 -20.74 -3.84 -10.26
C SER A 23 -19.71 -4.93 -9.94
N SER A 24 -19.00 -5.43 -10.96
CA SER A 24 -17.94 -6.43 -10.79
C SER A 24 -16.73 -5.88 -10.05
N GLY A 25 -16.25 -4.68 -10.38
CA GLY A 25 -15.12 -4.06 -9.70
C GLY A 25 -15.43 -3.69 -8.25
N LYS A 26 -16.64 -3.19 -7.96
CA LYS A 26 -17.12 -2.98 -6.58
C LYS A 26 -17.14 -4.27 -5.78
N ALA A 27 -17.58 -5.38 -6.39
CA ALA A 27 -17.57 -6.69 -5.75
C ALA A 27 -16.14 -7.18 -5.48
N THR A 28 -15.22 -7.06 -6.45
CA THR A 28 -13.80 -7.42 -6.26
C THR A 28 -13.15 -6.61 -5.13
N LEU A 29 -13.32 -5.28 -5.12
CA LEU A 29 -12.80 -4.44 -4.03
C LEU A 29 -13.44 -4.79 -2.68
N ALA A 30 -14.71 -5.19 -2.66
CA ALA A 30 -15.35 -5.66 -1.43
C ALA A 30 -14.74 -6.98 -0.92
N ARG A 31 -14.50 -7.96 -1.80
CA ARG A 31 -13.84 -9.22 -1.42
C ARG A 31 -12.42 -8.98 -0.89
N LEU A 32 -11.63 -8.14 -1.56
CA LEU A 32 -10.28 -7.77 -1.11
C LEU A 32 -10.28 -7.05 0.25
N ARG A 33 -11.29 -6.23 0.54
CA ARG A 33 -11.44 -5.64 1.89
C ARG A 33 -11.81 -6.69 2.93
N ASN A 34 -12.71 -7.60 2.58
CA ASN A 34 -13.18 -8.64 3.50
C ASN A 34 -12.10 -9.70 3.80
N SER A 35 -11.06 -9.80 2.98
CA SER A 35 -9.90 -10.66 3.24
C SER A 35 -8.86 -10.04 4.19
N LEU A 36 -9.00 -8.77 4.58
CA LEU A 36 -8.02 -8.05 5.41
C LEU A 36 -7.66 -8.83 6.70
N GLY A 37 -6.43 -9.33 6.77
CA GLY A 37 -5.88 -10.00 7.96
C GLY A 37 -6.12 -11.50 7.98
N ARG A 38 -6.72 -12.04 6.92
CA ARG A 38 -6.69 -13.46 6.60
C ARG A 38 -5.47 -13.74 5.72
N SER A 39 -4.93 -14.94 5.85
CA SER A 39 -3.82 -15.41 5.02
C SER A 39 -4.29 -15.71 3.59
N LEU A 40 -3.35 -15.71 2.63
CA LEU A 40 -3.69 -15.86 1.21
C LEU A 40 -4.36 -17.23 0.93
N ASP A 41 -3.87 -18.29 1.55
CA ASP A 41 -4.41 -19.67 1.49
C ASP A 41 -5.86 -19.77 2.01
N GLN A 42 -6.28 -18.87 2.88
CA GLN A 42 -7.63 -18.85 3.43
C GLN A 42 -8.61 -18.01 2.60
N THR A 43 -8.19 -17.41 1.48
CA THR A 43 -8.96 -16.36 0.77
C THR A 43 -9.25 -16.71 -0.68
N ALA A 44 -9.68 -17.95 -0.93
CA ALA A 44 -9.97 -18.47 -2.28
C ALA A 44 -10.86 -17.55 -3.14
N GLU A 45 -11.76 -16.80 -2.51
CA GLU A 45 -12.66 -15.85 -3.19
C GLU A 45 -11.95 -14.65 -3.86
N VAL A 46 -10.68 -14.37 -3.53
CA VAL A 46 -9.88 -13.28 -4.14
C VAL A 46 -8.82 -13.77 -5.11
N TRP A 47 -8.51 -15.06 -5.15
CA TRP A 47 -7.44 -15.62 -5.98
C TRP A 47 -7.56 -15.26 -7.47
N PRO A 48 -8.74 -15.31 -8.11
CA PRO A 48 -8.86 -14.91 -9.51
C PRO A 48 -8.46 -13.45 -9.75
N ASP A 49 -8.68 -12.58 -8.77
CA ASP A 49 -8.34 -11.16 -8.86
C ASP A 49 -6.85 -10.90 -8.59
N VAL A 50 -6.24 -11.67 -7.68
CA VAL A 50 -4.82 -11.53 -7.34
C VAL A 50 -3.95 -12.16 -8.42
N PHE A 51 -4.18 -13.43 -8.77
CA PHE A 51 -3.28 -14.24 -9.60
C PHE A 51 -3.37 -13.95 -11.10
N SER A 52 -4.41 -13.25 -11.58
CA SER A 52 -4.64 -13.02 -13.02
C SER A 52 -3.50 -12.33 -13.77
N GLU A 53 -2.59 -11.66 -13.05
CA GLU A 53 -1.48 -10.92 -13.64
C GLU A 53 -0.10 -11.31 -13.09
N LEU A 54 -0.05 -12.29 -12.19
CA LEU A 54 1.23 -12.78 -11.65
C LEU A 54 1.93 -13.64 -12.70
N PRO A 55 3.20 -13.37 -13.00
CA PRO A 55 3.99 -14.25 -13.86
C PRO A 55 4.27 -15.57 -13.13
N GLU A 56 4.53 -16.64 -13.89
CA GLU A 56 4.76 -17.98 -13.33
C GLU A 56 5.87 -18.01 -12.27
N ASN A 57 6.93 -17.22 -12.45
CA ASN A 57 8.05 -17.16 -11.52
C ASN A 57 7.72 -16.48 -10.18
N PHE A 58 6.54 -15.87 -10.02
CA PHE A 58 6.06 -15.35 -8.73
C PHE A 58 5.13 -16.34 -8.02
N LEU A 59 4.63 -17.35 -8.73
CA LEU A 59 3.65 -18.27 -8.18
C LEU A 59 4.34 -19.40 -7.42
N SER A 60 3.73 -19.78 -6.31
CA SER A 60 4.20 -20.95 -5.55
C SER A 60 4.08 -22.24 -6.36
N ARG A 61 5.08 -23.13 -6.22
CA ARG A 61 5.03 -24.50 -6.73
C ARG A 61 4.73 -25.54 -5.66
N THR A 62 4.73 -25.13 -4.39
CA THR A 62 4.55 -26.01 -3.22
C THR A 62 3.21 -25.79 -2.53
N GLY A 63 2.49 -24.71 -2.87
CA GLY A 63 1.25 -24.30 -2.20
C GLY A 63 1.46 -23.32 -1.05
N GLU A 64 2.71 -23.07 -0.64
CA GLU A 64 3.06 -22.05 0.34
C GLU A 64 3.21 -20.68 -0.34
N PRO A 65 2.52 -19.62 0.12
CA PRO A 65 2.60 -18.30 -0.50
C PRO A 65 4.03 -17.77 -0.62
N THR A 66 4.38 -17.27 -1.79
CA THR A 66 5.66 -16.60 -2.05
C THR A 66 5.66 -15.20 -1.45
N LYS A 67 6.85 -14.61 -1.29
CA LYS A 67 6.99 -13.23 -0.79
C LYS A 67 6.37 -12.23 -1.75
N GLU A 68 6.45 -12.49 -3.05
CA GLU A 68 5.79 -11.74 -4.12
C GLU A 68 4.27 -11.78 -3.98
N GLU A 69 3.70 -12.99 -3.82
CA GLU A 69 2.26 -13.18 -3.61
C GLU A 69 1.77 -12.43 -2.37
N LEU A 70 2.46 -12.58 -1.23
CA LEU A 70 2.11 -11.91 0.03
C LEU A 70 2.21 -10.38 -0.07
N ALA A 71 3.26 -9.86 -0.71
CA ALA A 71 3.47 -8.43 -0.87
C ALA A 71 2.40 -7.78 -1.76
N ILE A 72 2.12 -8.40 -2.91
CA ILE A 72 1.10 -7.94 -3.85
C ILE A 72 -0.27 -8.01 -3.18
N PHE A 73 -0.62 -9.15 -2.59
CA PHE A 73 -1.91 -9.36 -1.94
C PHE A 73 -2.16 -8.33 -0.83
N THR A 74 -1.20 -8.14 0.08
CA THR A 74 -1.30 -7.17 1.16
C THR A 74 -1.51 -5.75 0.62
N SER A 75 -0.78 -5.36 -0.43
CA SER A 75 -0.93 -4.04 -1.05
C SER A 75 -2.32 -3.87 -1.67
N LEU A 76 -2.86 -4.89 -2.35
CA LEU A 76 -4.21 -4.84 -2.93
C LEU A 76 -5.31 -4.73 -1.87
N GLN A 77 -5.17 -5.42 -0.74
CA GLN A 77 -6.10 -5.30 0.39
C GLN A 77 -6.11 -3.86 0.94
N LEU A 78 -4.92 -3.26 1.12
CA LEU A 78 -4.77 -1.88 1.60
C LEU A 78 -5.29 -0.87 0.57
N PHE A 79 -5.10 -1.11 -0.72
CA PHE A 79 -5.70 -0.31 -1.80
C PHE A 79 -7.22 -0.36 -1.74
N ALA A 80 -7.79 -1.56 -1.68
CA ALA A 80 -9.25 -1.72 -1.64
C ALA A 80 -9.86 -1.02 -0.42
N LEU A 81 -9.20 -1.08 0.74
CA LEU A 81 -9.58 -0.36 1.94
C LEU A 81 -9.61 1.16 1.75
N HIS A 82 -8.60 1.71 1.07
CA HIS A 82 -8.49 3.15 0.83
C HIS A 82 -9.47 3.64 -0.24
N GLN A 83 -9.70 2.85 -1.29
CA GLN A 83 -10.62 3.20 -2.37
C GLN A 83 -12.10 3.18 -1.92
N GLN A 84 -12.42 2.51 -0.81
CA GLN A 84 -13.79 2.36 -0.33
C GLN A 84 -14.49 3.72 -0.12
N GLY A 85 -15.59 3.94 -0.84
CA GLY A 85 -16.41 5.15 -0.73
C GLY A 85 -15.80 6.37 -1.42
N LYS A 86 -14.73 6.21 -2.20
CA LYS A 86 -14.11 7.27 -3.00
C LYS A 86 -14.57 7.16 -4.45
N GLY A 87 -15.09 8.25 -5.00
CA GLY A 87 -15.40 8.36 -6.44
C GLY A 87 -14.13 8.41 -7.29
N GLU A 88 -13.14 9.17 -6.82
CA GLU A 88 -11.85 9.33 -7.49
C GLU A 88 -10.85 8.22 -7.12
N PRO A 89 -9.92 7.86 -8.03
CA PRO A 89 -8.83 6.92 -7.73
C PRO A 89 -7.88 7.43 -6.63
N VAL A 90 -7.63 6.60 -5.63
CA VAL A 90 -6.68 6.89 -4.53
C VAL A 90 -5.24 6.45 -4.81
N ALA A 91 -5.00 5.80 -5.94
CA ALA A 91 -3.68 5.32 -6.33
C ALA A 91 -2.91 6.37 -7.16
N THR A 92 -1.61 6.45 -6.93
CA THR A 92 -0.62 7.00 -7.87
C THR A 92 0.33 5.87 -8.30
N PHE A 93 1.10 6.09 -9.36
CA PHE A 93 2.03 5.10 -9.91
C PHE A 93 3.47 5.63 -9.98
N ASP A 94 3.77 6.74 -9.30
CA ASP A 94 5.14 7.22 -9.17
C ASP A 94 5.91 6.29 -8.20
N ARG A 95 7.09 5.85 -8.64
CA ARG A 95 7.99 5.02 -7.84
C ARG A 95 8.68 5.82 -6.72
N LYS A 96 8.72 7.14 -6.84
CA LYS A 96 9.30 8.05 -5.82
C LYS A 96 8.36 8.25 -4.62
N ASP A 97 7.06 8.00 -4.79
CA ASP A 97 6.03 8.20 -3.77
C ASP A 97 5.88 6.99 -2.84
N ASN A 98 6.84 6.76 -1.96
CA ASN A 98 6.72 5.71 -0.94
C ASN A 98 5.64 6.04 0.12
N ILE A 99 5.26 5.05 0.94
CA ILE A 99 4.18 5.20 1.93
C ILE A 99 4.48 6.29 2.98
N GLY A 100 5.74 6.51 3.32
CA GLY A 100 6.15 7.56 4.25
C GLY A 100 5.77 8.96 3.76
N GLN A 101 5.91 9.21 2.44
CA GLN A 101 5.50 10.46 1.81
C GLN A 101 3.99 10.69 1.91
N ALA A 102 3.18 9.65 1.68
CA ALA A 102 1.73 9.75 1.83
C ALA A 102 1.34 9.97 3.29
N LEU A 103 1.92 9.22 4.23
CA LEU A 103 1.61 9.34 5.65
C LEU A 103 2.02 10.68 6.26
N LYS A 104 2.98 11.37 5.67
CA LYS A 104 3.35 12.74 6.06
C LYS A 104 2.16 13.70 5.98
N SER A 105 1.19 13.49 5.08
CA SER A 105 0.03 14.37 4.95
C SER A 105 -0.84 14.36 6.21
N LEU A 106 -0.93 13.22 6.92
CA LEU A 106 -1.67 13.10 8.17
C LEU A 106 -1.12 13.99 9.29
N ARG A 107 0.14 14.40 9.21
CA ARG A 107 0.76 15.31 10.19
C ARG A 107 0.24 16.75 10.09
N LYS A 108 -0.26 17.15 8.92
CA LYS A 108 -0.79 18.50 8.69
C LYS A 108 -2.23 18.68 9.15
N GLU A 109 -2.98 17.58 9.29
CA GLU A 109 -4.42 17.57 9.55
C GLU A 109 -4.79 17.37 11.04
N GLY A 110 -3.83 17.35 11.99
CA GLY A 110 -4.11 17.14 13.42
C GLY A 110 -2.91 17.22 14.37
N ASP A 111 -3.02 16.63 15.57
CA ASP A 111 -1.91 16.48 16.53
C ASP A 111 -0.88 15.48 16.00
N SER A 112 0.17 16.05 15.38
CA SER A 112 1.29 15.29 14.81
C SER A 112 1.90 14.27 15.76
N LYS A 113 1.86 14.48 17.09
CA LYS A 113 2.44 13.52 18.06
C LYS A 113 1.72 12.18 18.04
N ALA A 114 0.39 12.19 17.92
CA ALA A 114 -0.38 10.95 17.90
C ALA A 114 -0.19 10.17 16.59
N ILE A 115 0.04 10.86 15.48
CA ILE A 115 0.38 10.24 14.20
C ILE A 115 1.81 9.70 14.23
N ASP A 116 2.76 10.48 14.76
CA ASP A 116 4.16 10.10 14.90
C ASP A 116 4.31 8.82 15.75
N ARG A 117 3.54 8.68 16.84
CA ARG A 117 3.50 7.44 17.64
C ARG A 117 3.05 6.22 16.82
N ARG A 118 2.00 6.37 15.99
CA ARG A 118 1.49 5.28 15.14
C ARG A 118 2.47 4.92 14.03
N PHE A 119 3.11 5.92 13.43
CA PHE A 119 4.17 5.71 12.44
C PHE A 119 5.38 5.00 13.06
N ASN A 120 5.82 5.42 14.24
CA ASN A 120 6.92 4.78 14.97
C ASN A 120 6.61 3.33 15.35
N ALA A 121 5.37 3.04 15.78
CA ALA A 121 4.93 1.67 15.99
C ALA A 121 5.01 0.83 14.70
N MET A 122 4.58 1.39 13.56
CA MET A 122 4.68 0.72 12.25
C MET A 122 6.13 0.37 11.88
N ILE A 123 7.08 1.30 12.00
CA ILE A 123 8.48 1.05 11.61
C ILE A 123 9.23 0.20 12.64
N THR A 124 8.73 0.08 13.87
CA THR A 124 9.32 -0.82 14.88
C THR A 124 8.76 -2.24 14.81
N ALA A 125 7.75 -2.49 13.97
CA ALA A 125 7.21 -3.83 13.73
C ALA A 125 8.31 -4.84 13.37
N THR A 126 8.25 -5.99 14.03
CA THR A 126 9.24 -7.06 13.95
C THR A 126 8.82 -8.19 13.00
N THR A 127 7.52 -8.25 12.68
CA THR A 127 6.93 -9.24 11.78
C THR A 127 6.18 -8.56 10.63
N PHE A 128 5.99 -9.29 9.54
CA PHE A 128 5.24 -8.82 8.38
C PHE A 128 3.75 -8.60 8.73
N GLU A 129 3.19 -9.47 9.56
CA GLU A 129 1.81 -9.42 10.03
C GLU A 129 1.56 -8.18 10.88
N GLU A 130 2.44 -7.90 11.84
CA GLU A 130 2.40 -6.70 12.66
C GLU A 130 2.50 -5.43 11.80
N LEU A 131 3.44 -5.41 10.85
CA LEU A 131 3.60 -4.32 9.89
C LEU A 131 2.31 -4.07 9.10
N ALA A 132 1.69 -5.14 8.57
CA ALA A 132 0.46 -5.07 7.80
C ALA A 132 -0.72 -4.53 8.63
N VAL A 133 -0.80 -4.89 9.92
CA VAL A 133 -1.79 -4.35 10.86
C VAL A 133 -1.59 -2.85 11.07
N HIS A 134 -0.36 -2.39 11.31
CA HIS A 134 -0.07 -0.97 11.47
C HIS A 134 -0.37 -0.17 10.20
N LEU A 135 0.05 -0.67 9.04
CA LEU A 135 -0.26 -0.07 7.73
C LEU A 135 -1.78 0.06 7.56
N ARG A 136 -2.56 -0.98 7.87
CA ARG A 136 -4.02 -0.93 7.79
C ARG A 136 -4.61 0.19 8.64
N HIS A 137 -4.14 0.37 9.87
CA HIS A 137 -4.61 1.45 10.73
C HIS A 137 -4.31 2.83 10.15
N LEU A 138 -3.10 3.03 9.62
CA LEU A 138 -2.69 4.29 9.02
C LEU A 138 -3.40 4.57 7.68
N ILE A 139 -3.64 3.55 6.85
CA ILE A 139 -4.43 3.67 5.62
C ILE A 139 -5.89 4.05 5.94
N LYS A 140 -6.49 3.54 7.02
CA LYS A 140 -7.84 3.98 7.45
C LYS A 140 -7.88 5.48 7.78
N LEU A 141 -6.78 6.04 8.29
CA LEU A 141 -6.66 7.48 8.53
C LEU A 141 -6.54 8.24 7.21
N LEU A 142 -5.67 7.80 6.30
CA LEU A 142 -5.54 8.40 4.96
C LEU A 142 -6.86 8.40 4.19
N ARG A 143 -7.70 7.38 4.35
CA ARG A 143 -9.03 7.34 3.72
C ARG A 143 -9.90 8.56 4.05
N LYS A 144 -9.66 9.25 5.17
CA LYS A 144 -10.41 10.47 5.51
C LYS A 144 -9.98 11.69 4.69
N ASN A 145 -8.81 11.66 4.05
CA ASN A 145 -8.29 12.73 3.21
C ASN A 145 -8.28 12.34 1.72
N THR A 146 -7.63 13.16 0.90
CA THR A 146 -7.52 13.01 -0.57
C THR A 146 -6.13 12.57 -1.02
N THR A 147 -5.26 12.19 -0.09
CA THR A 147 -3.88 11.81 -0.38
C THR A 147 -3.83 10.53 -1.20
N LYS A 148 -3.06 10.53 -2.29
CA LYS A 148 -2.84 9.34 -3.09
C LYS A 148 -1.66 8.51 -2.55
N VAL A 149 -1.70 7.21 -2.78
CA VAL A 149 -0.64 6.26 -2.37
C VAL A 149 -0.14 5.47 -3.58
N SER A 150 1.17 5.29 -3.70
CA SER A 150 1.75 4.37 -4.67
C SER A 150 1.70 2.94 -4.15
N TYR A 151 0.59 2.25 -4.40
CA TYR A 151 0.42 0.84 -3.98
C TYR A 151 1.35 -0.13 -4.70
N ALA A 152 1.78 0.23 -5.91
CA ALA A 152 2.84 -0.47 -6.62
C ALA A 152 4.17 -0.38 -5.86
N GLN A 153 4.56 0.81 -5.41
CA GLN A 153 5.76 1.01 -4.60
C GLN A 153 5.63 0.35 -3.22
N LEU A 154 4.45 0.39 -2.60
CA LEU A 154 4.20 -0.30 -1.34
C LEU A 154 4.38 -1.82 -1.49
N ALA A 155 3.88 -2.44 -2.56
CA ALA A 155 4.10 -3.87 -2.81
C ALA A 155 5.59 -4.19 -2.99
N ASP A 156 6.33 -3.37 -3.72
CA ASP A 156 7.77 -3.54 -3.92
C ASP A 156 8.54 -3.42 -2.58
N ASP A 157 8.19 -2.42 -1.76
CA ASP A 157 8.78 -2.24 -0.43
C ASP A 157 8.46 -3.41 0.51
N LEU A 158 7.22 -3.93 0.49
CA LEU A 158 6.80 -5.11 1.26
C LEU A 158 7.52 -6.38 0.82
N PHE A 159 7.79 -6.54 -0.46
CA PHE A 159 8.61 -7.64 -0.98
C PHE A 159 10.04 -7.54 -0.45
N TRP A 160 10.68 -6.37 -0.54
CA TRP A 160 12.05 -6.18 -0.04
C TRP A 160 12.16 -6.27 1.47
N TYR A 161 11.13 -5.84 2.21
CA TYR A 161 11.04 -6.01 3.66
C TYR A 161 11.18 -7.49 4.06
N GLN A 162 10.46 -8.39 3.37
CA GLN A 162 10.51 -9.84 3.61
C GLN A 162 11.83 -10.48 3.14
N ASN A 163 12.61 -9.80 2.31
CA ASN A 163 13.88 -10.29 1.75
C ASN A 163 15.12 -9.77 2.48
N GLY A 164 14.97 -9.37 3.74
CA GLY A 164 16.10 -8.97 4.60
C GLY A 164 16.52 -7.50 4.46
N PHE A 165 15.74 -6.68 3.75
CA PHE A 165 16.00 -5.24 3.59
C PHE A 165 15.03 -4.38 4.41
N SER A 166 14.46 -4.93 5.48
CA SER A 166 13.47 -4.27 6.34
C SER A 166 13.97 -2.93 6.87
N ASP A 167 15.20 -2.84 7.37
CA ASP A 167 15.78 -1.60 7.90
C ASP A 167 15.92 -0.52 6.82
N SER A 168 16.39 -0.89 5.63
CA SER A 168 16.49 0.02 4.48
C SER A 168 15.13 0.53 4.03
N VAL A 169 14.10 -0.33 4.01
CA VAL A 169 12.72 0.06 3.70
C VAL A 169 12.18 1.04 4.74
N LYS A 170 12.31 0.70 6.04
CA LYS A 170 11.87 1.52 7.16
C LYS A 170 12.57 2.88 7.18
N LEU A 171 13.87 2.92 6.91
CA LEU A 171 14.65 4.16 6.82
C LEU A 171 14.15 5.04 5.68
N ARG A 172 13.92 4.51 4.46
CA ARG A 172 13.36 5.29 3.34
C ARG A 172 12.00 5.87 3.68
N TRP A 173 11.13 5.08 4.31
CA TRP A 173 9.82 5.57 4.75
C TRP A 173 9.96 6.66 5.80
N GLY A 174 10.86 6.50 6.79
CA GLY A 174 11.14 7.50 7.81
C GLY A 174 11.69 8.81 7.22
N GLN A 175 12.63 8.72 6.29
CA GLN A 175 13.18 9.88 5.57
C GLN A 175 12.09 10.66 4.84
N SER A 176 11.20 9.99 4.11
CA SER A 176 10.07 10.65 3.45
C SER A 176 9.08 11.24 4.46
N TYR A 177 8.73 10.50 5.52
CA TYR A 177 7.76 10.91 6.53
C TYR A 177 8.22 12.12 7.38
N TYR A 178 9.50 12.16 7.76
CA TYR A 178 10.11 13.23 8.56
C TYR A 178 10.79 14.32 7.73
N SER A 179 10.85 14.18 6.39
CA SER A 179 11.49 15.16 5.52
C SER A 179 10.98 16.59 5.78
N TYR A 180 11.89 17.55 5.79
CA TYR A 180 11.51 18.96 5.89
C TYR A 180 10.86 19.40 4.57
N THR A 181 9.70 20.06 4.64
CA THR A 181 9.14 20.79 3.50
C THR A 181 9.19 22.27 3.84
N PRO A 182 10.01 23.07 3.14
CA PRO A 182 9.97 24.52 3.31
C PRO A 182 8.56 25.04 3.04
N LYS A 183 8.05 25.93 3.89
CA LYS A 183 6.83 26.67 3.53
C LYS A 183 7.13 27.48 2.25
N PRO A 184 6.23 27.50 1.25
CA PRO A 184 6.38 28.42 0.12
C PRO A 184 6.58 29.84 0.68
N LYS A 185 7.59 30.56 0.19
CA LYS A 185 7.71 31.99 0.51
C LYS A 185 6.45 32.66 -0.03
N GLU A 186 5.70 33.33 0.83
CA GLU A 186 4.67 34.26 0.39
C GLU A 186 5.35 35.29 -0.52
N THR A 187 4.99 35.27 -1.80
CA THR A 187 5.29 36.39 -2.70
C THR A 187 4.47 37.56 -2.16
N VAL A 188 5.14 38.45 -1.44
CA VAL A 188 4.63 39.78 -1.16
C VAL A 188 4.60 40.50 -2.49
N ASP A 189 3.44 40.50 -3.14
CA ASP A 189 3.18 41.41 -4.26
C ASP A 189 3.35 42.84 -3.73
N LYS A 190 4.28 43.58 -4.35
CA LYS A 190 4.48 45.01 -4.14
C LYS A 190 3.62 45.80 -5.11
#